data_AF-C1B8D7-F1
#
_entry.id   AF-C1B8D7-F1
#
_cell.length_a   1.000
_cell.length_b   1.000
_cell.length_c   1.000
_cell.angle_alpha   90.00
_cell.angle_beta   90.00
_cell.angle_gamma   90.00
#
_symmetry.space_group_name_H-M   'P 1'
#
loop_
_entity.id
_entity.type
_entity.pdbx_description
1 polymer ?
#
loop_
_entity_poly.entity_id
_entity_poly.type
_entity_poly.pdbx_seq_one_letter_code
_entity_poly.pdbx_strand_id
1 'polypeptide(L)' 'MTLWVRDLADVNRFEALLEKVLAGARIADRAVVIRPAVHAGRLLDARGFVTGLSALHDDPA' A
#
# COMPACT_ATOMS: atom_id res chain seq x y z
N MET A 1 3.34 3.91 7.50
CA MET A 1 3.21 2.45 7.68
C MET A 1 2.21 1.95 6.65
N THR A 2 2.45 0.78 6.05
CA THR A 2 1.52 0.17 5.09
C THR A 2 1.19 -1.24 5.57
N LEU A 3 -0.10 -1.60 5.56
CA LEU A 3 -0.60 -2.88 6.04
C LEU A 3 -1.47 -3.52 4.95
N TRP A 4 -1.27 -4.82 4.71
CA TRP A 4 -2.11 -5.63 3.83
C TRP A 4 -2.90 -6.61 4.69
N VAL A 5 -4.22 -6.51 4.64
CA VAL A 5 -5.16 -7.42 5.32
C VAL A 5 -6.17 -7.95 4.32
N ARG A 6 -6.75 -9.11 4.64
CA ARG A 6 -7.80 -9.72 3.79
C ARG A 6 -9.10 -8.94 3.86
N ASP A 7 -9.49 -8.53 5.06
CA ASP A 7 -10.78 -7.91 5.33
C ASP A 7 -10.63 -6.54 5.98
N LEU A 8 -11.54 -5.61 5.66
CA LEU A 8 -11.56 -4.28 6.26
C LEU A 8 -11.73 -4.32 7.78
N ALA A 9 -12.44 -5.35 8.30
CA ALA A 9 -12.62 -5.55 9.73
C ALA A 9 -11.29 -5.78 10.47
N ASP A 10 -10.28 -6.35 9.79
CA ASP A 10 -8.97 -6.59 10.38
C ASP A 10 -8.16 -5.30 10.53
N VAL A 11 -8.45 -4.26 9.73
CA VAL A 11 -7.88 -2.91 9.94
C VAL A 11 -8.31 -2.38 11.31
N ASN A 12 -9.62 -2.40 11.61
CA ASN A 12 -10.13 -1.89 12.88
C ASN A 12 -9.55 -2.64 14.09
N ARG A 13 -9.39 -3.97 13.98
CA ARG A 13 -8.76 -4.77 15.05
C ARG A 13 -7.30 -4.38 15.25
N PHE A 14 -6.56 -4.21 14.16
CA PHE A 14 -5.16 -3.79 14.21
C PHE A 14 -5.02 -2.41 14.86
N GLU A 15 -5.85 -1.45 14.47
CA GLU A 15 -5.85 -0.09 15.02
C GLU A 15 -6.10 -0.07 16.53
N ALA A 16 -7.10 -0.83 17.00
CA ALA A 16 -7.39 -0.95 18.43
C ALA A 16 -6.22 -1.56 19.23
N LEU A 17 -5.53 -2.55 18.67
CA LEU A 17 -4.33 -3.13 19.28
C LEU A 17 -3.16 -2.15 19.26
N LEU A 18 -2.99 -1.41 18.17
CA LEU A 18 -1.91 -0.44 18.01
C LEU A 18 -2.03 0.70 19.03
N GLU A 19 -3.22 1.28 19.20
CA GLU A 19 -3.48 2.31 20.21
C GLU A 19 -3.29 1.77 21.64
N LYS A 20 -3.64 0.51 21.90
CA LYS A 20 -3.42 -0.13 23.19
C LYS A 20 -1.92 -0.33 23.51
N VAL A 21 -1.12 -0.70 22.51
CA VAL A 21 0.32 -0.93 22.68
C VAL A 21 1.08 0.39 22.74
N LEU A 22 0.68 1.37 21.93
CA LEU A 22 1.26 2.70 21.90
C LEU A 22 0.47 3.62 22.85
N ALA A 23 0.64 3.40 24.16
CA ALA A 23 -0.09 4.13 25.19
C ALA A 23 -0.02 5.66 24.98
N GLY A 24 -1.18 6.27 24.71
CA GLY A 24 -1.32 7.72 24.47
C GLY A 24 -1.26 8.13 22.99
N ALA A 25 -0.94 7.21 22.08
CA ALA A 25 -1.07 7.44 20.65
C ALA A 25 -2.53 7.23 20.22
N ARG A 26 -2.97 8.04 19.25
CA ARG A 26 -4.29 7.94 18.65
C ARG A 26 -4.13 8.02 17.15
N ILE A 27 -4.91 7.24 16.41
CA ILE A 27 -4.90 7.29 14.96
C ILE A 27 -5.63 8.55 14.50
N ALA A 28 -4.90 9.43 13.81
CA ALA A 28 -5.43 10.70 13.32
C ALA A 28 -6.12 10.57 11.96
N ASP A 29 -5.63 9.69 11.09
CA ASP A 29 -6.18 9.43 9.76
C ASP A 29 -5.79 8.03 9.26
N ARG A 30 -6.57 7.50 8.31
CA ARG A 30 -6.24 6.27 7.57
C ARG A 30 -6.63 6.38 6.10
N ALA A 31 -5.77 5.84 5.23
CA ALA A 31 -6.06 5.66 3.83
C ALA A 31 -6.24 4.16 3.52
N VAL A 32 -7.37 3.80 2.92
CA VAL A 32 -7.67 2.42 2.48
C VAL A 32 -7.66 2.39 0.96
N VAL A 33 -6.84 1.52 0.38
CA VAL A 33 -6.79 1.31 -1.06
C VAL A 33 -7.82 0.25 -1.45
N ILE A 34 -8.91 0.66 -2.10
CA ILE A 34 -9.99 -0.26 -2.52
C ILE A 34 -9.58 -1.08 -3.75
N ARG A 35 -8.83 -0.48 -4.69
CA ARG A 35 -8.34 -1.15 -5.89
C ARG A 35 -6.86 -0.79 -6.11
N PRO A 36 -5.91 -1.64 -5.68
CA PRO A 36 -4.50 -1.39 -5.96
C PRO A 36 -4.26 -1.56 -7.46
N ALA A 37 -3.78 -0.50 -8.11
CA ALA A 37 -3.21 -0.60 -9.44
C ALA A 37 -1.68 -0.66 -9.29
N VAL A 38 -1.09 -1.79 -9.67
CA VAL A 38 0.37 -1.87 -9.78
C VAL A 38 0.73 -1.39 -11.17
N HIS A 39 1.52 -0.32 -11.25
CA HIS A 39 2.15 0.09 -12.50
C HIS A 39 3.36 -0.80 -12.78
N ALA A 40 3.08 -2.08 -13.08
CA ALA A 40 4.09 -3.06 -13.44
C ALA A 40 4.76 -2.70 -14.76
N GLY A 41 5.99 -3.18 -14.94
CA GLY A 41 6.76 -2.96 -16.15
C GLY A 41 7.23 -1.53 -16.37
N ARG A 42 7.11 -0.59 -15.42
CA ARG A 42 7.70 0.76 -15.58
C ARG A 42 9.17 0.77 -15.13
N LEU A 43 10.05 1.27 -15.99
CA LEU A 43 11.44 1.56 -15.63
C LEU A 43 11.50 2.92 -14.93
N LEU A 44 12.19 2.98 -13.80
CA LEU A 44 12.35 4.19 -13.00
C LEU A 44 13.80 4.67 -13.04
N ASP A 45 14.02 5.98 -13.13
CA ASP A 45 15.33 6.58 -12.89
C ASP A 45 15.69 6.55 -11.39
N ALA A 46 16.91 6.98 -11.04
CA ALA A 46 17.37 7.03 -9.66
C ALA A 46 16.55 7.96 -8.74
N ARG A 47 15.71 8.83 -9.32
CA ARG A 47 14.82 9.75 -8.61
C ARG A 47 13.38 9.22 -8.54
N GLY A 48 13.10 8.06 -9.14
CA GLY A 48 11.79 7.43 -9.15
C GLY A 48 10.87 7.89 -10.28
N PHE A 49 11.35 8.63 -11.28
CA PHE A 49 10.54 9.04 -12.43
C PHE A 49 10.51 7.94 -13.50
N VAL A 50 9.35 7.77 -14.13
CA VAL A 50 9.16 6.81 -15.23
C VAL A 50 9.97 7.24 -16.44
N THR A 51 10.87 6.38 -16.90
CA THR A 51 11.69 6.60 -18.10
C THR A 51 11.29 5.71 -19.28
N GLY A 52 10.49 4.67 -19.03
CA GLY A 52 10.03 3.75 -20.08
C GLY A 52 9.27 2.54 -19.54
N LEU A 53 9.02 1.59 -20.44
CA LEU A 53 8.44 0.29 -20.13
C LEU A 53 9.48 -0.82 -20.31
N SER A 54 9.43 -1.83 -19.46
CA SER A 54 10.25 -3.04 -19.52
C SER A 54 9.67 -3.99 -20.57
N ALA A 55 10.50 -4.42 -21.51
CA ALA A 55 10.14 -5.41 -22.53
C ALA A 55 9.85 -6.82 -21.95
N LEU A 56 10.07 -7.04 -20.66
CA LEU A 56 9.76 -8.29 -19.96
C LEU A 56 8.33 -8.35 -19.41
N HIS A 57 7.53 -7.28 -19.59
CA HIS A 57 6.13 -7.26 -19.19
C HIS A 57 5.23 -7.58 -20.39
N ASP A 58 5.17 -8.87 -20.74
CA ASP A 58 4.08 -9.41 -21.55
C ASP A 58 2.89 -9.66 -20.62
N ASP A 59 1.82 -8.88 -20.76
CA ASP A 59 0.52 -9.20 -20.18
C ASP A 59 -0.47 -9.40 -21.34
N PRO A 60 -1.11 -10.59 -21.47
CA PRO A 60 -2.20 -10.77 -22.41
C PRO A 60 -3.41 -9.95 -21.94
N ALA A 61 -3.85 -9.01 -22.79
CA ALA A 61 -5.04 -8.18 -22.57
C ALA A 61 -6.31 -8.98 -22.27
#